data_AF-A0A089IV69-F1
#
_entry.id   AF-A0A089IV69-F1
#
_cell.length_a   1.000
_cell.length_b   1.000
_cell.length_c   1.000
_cell.angle_alpha   90.00
_cell.angle_beta   90.00
_cell.angle_gamma   90.00
#
_symmetry.space_group_name_H-M   'P 1'
#
loop_
_entity.id
_entity.type
_entity.pdbx_description
1 polymer ?
#
loop_
_entity_poly.entity_id
_entity_poly.type
_entity_poly.pdbx_seq_one_letter_code
_entity_poly.pdbx_strand_id
1 'polypeptide(L)'
;MNELKIPKRMTTALVNSLTAGVVPRIGLEHVAVGRRAEIESILRDLDNIAEGGAAFKLITGKYGSGKSFLLQMIRNYAMDRGFAVADADLSPERRLVGTKGQGLATYKELMSHLSTRTRPDGGALEAVLQKWISSLQQKIMQEQGIDPGNPVFAAEVEKEIYAVASDMRSLVHGFDFAKVLAAYWNGHKLGDEDLKQEALRWLRGEFATRTESRKALGVGVIIDDDNWYEYMKLWAEFSAAIGYKGLLLFIDEGVNLYKITNSVSRQSNYEKLLTMFNDTMQGKAEHLGIFLGGTPQFVEDHRRGLFSYEALRSRLVAGRYGAAAPSNFSGPIIPLDMLSSEEILVLLQRLRDIHALHYGYPSALTDDQLVHFMEEASSRLGADELLTPRELVRDFMDLLHTLYGNPEASFASLVGERTGKSDEGKDPSMDDLLAEFEL
;
A
#
# COMPACT_ATOMS: atom_id res chain seq x y z
N MET A 1 -11.54 -22.70 -23.33
CA MET A 1 -10.53 -22.17 -22.40
C MET A 1 -10.12 -20.81 -22.92
N ASN A 2 -10.49 -19.72 -22.25
CA ASN A 2 -9.96 -18.39 -22.61
C ASN A 2 -8.46 -18.42 -22.30
N GLU A 3 -7.61 -18.26 -23.32
CA GLU A 3 -6.17 -18.07 -23.12
C GLU A 3 -5.96 -16.91 -22.15
N LEU A 4 -5.25 -17.17 -21.05
CA LEU A 4 -4.76 -16.14 -20.13
C LEU A 4 -3.81 -15.21 -20.90
N LYS A 5 -4.36 -14.14 -21.49
CA LYS A 5 -3.58 -13.09 -22.15
C LYS A 5 -3.07 -12.09 -21.11
N ILE A 6 -2.01 -12.47 -20.40
CA ILE A 6 -1.27 -11.55 -19.52
C ILE A 6 -0.19 -10.83 -20.35
N PRO A 7 -0.14 -9.50 -20.38
CA PRO A 7 0.90 -8.77 -21.09
C PRO A 7 2.31 -9.18 -20.63
N LYS A 8 3.26 -9.32 -21.57
CA LYS A 8 4.64 -9.74 -21.28
C LYS A 8 5.28 -8.90 -20.17
N ARG A 9 5.10 -7.58 -20.19
CA ARG A 9 5.58 -6.65 -19.14
C ARG A 9 5.14 -7.07 -17.73
N MET A 10 3.89 -7.50 -17.56
CA MET A 10 3.35 -7.93 -16.26
C MET A 10 3.92 -9.28 -15.85
N THR A 11 3.97 -10.26 -16.78
CA THR A 11 4.60 -11.55 -16.48
C THR A 11 6.09 -11.39 -16.09
N THR A 12 6.84 -10.49 -16.74
CA THR A 12 8.23 -10.17 -16.38
C THR A 12 8.33 -9.64 -14.95
N ALA A 13 7.47 -8.68 -14.59
CA ALA A 13 7.45 -8.12 -13.24
C ALA A 13 7.11 -9.18 -12.19
N LEU A 14 6.10 -10.02 -12.45
CA LEU A 14 5.71 -11.12 -11.56
C LEU A 14 6.85 -12.12 -11.36
N VAL A 15 7.42 -12.65 -12.45
CA VAL A 15 8.51 -13.65 -12.37
C VAL A 15 9.71 -13.08 -11.64
N ASN A 16 10.17 -11.88 -11.99
CA ASN A 16 11.36 -11.28 -11.36
C ASN A 16 11.16 -11.00 -9.87
N SER A 17 10.04 -10.38 -9.49
CA SER A 17 9.77 -10.03 -8.09
C SER A 17 9.60 -11.27 -7.21
N LEU A 18 8.83 -12.26 -7.68
CA LEU A 18 8.55 -13.47 -6.88
C LEU A 18 9.78 -14.36 -6.75
N THR A 19 10.62 -14.45 -7.77
CA THR A 19 11.93 -15.13 -7.70
C THR A 19 12.85 -14.47 -6.68
N ALA A 20 12.80 -13.13 -6.57
CA ALA A 20 13.55 -12.39 -5.57
C ALA A 20 12.90 -12.40 -4.16
N GLY A 21 11.73 -13.02 -3.99
CA GLY A 21 10.98 -13.02 -2.72
C GLY A 21 10.35 -11.66 -2.36
N VAL A 22 10.15 -10.79 -3.34
CA VAL A 22 9.58 -9.44 -3.20
C VAL A 22 8.18 -9.39 -3.79
N VAL A 23 7.31 -8.53 -3.22
CA VAL A 23 5.95 -8.31 -3.74
C VAL A 23 6.01 -7.54 -5.06
N PRO A 24 5.44 -8.06 -6.16
CA PRO A 24 5.36 -7.34 -7.44
C PRO A 24 4.55 -6.04 -7.33
N ARG A 25 4.95 -4.98 -8.06
CA ARG A 25 4.16 -3.73 -8.14
C ARG A 25 3.00 -3.79 -9.13
N ILE A 26 3.03 -4.69 -10.12
CA ILE A 26 1.98 -4.84 -11.15
C ILE A 26 1.64 -6.31 -11.39
N GLY A 27 0.40 -6.60 -11.80
CA GLY A 27 -0.05 -7.95 -12.16
C GLY A 27 -0.40 -8.86 -10.99
N LEU A 28 -0.46 -8.31 -9.76
CA LEU A 28 -0.82 -9.04 -8.54
C LEU A 28 -2.17 -9.75 -8.65
N GLU A 29 -3.11 -9.16 -9.40
CA GLU A 29 -4.44 -9.72 -9.67
C GLU A 29 -4.39 -11.12 -10.30
N HIS A 30 -3.30 -11.48 -10.99
CA HIS A 30 -3.13 -12.80 -11.59
C HIS A 30 -2.66 -13.86 -10.60
N VAL A 31 -1.99 -13.46 -9.52
CA VAL A 31 -1.45 -14.36 -8.48
C VAL A 31 -2.26 -14.32 -7.18
N ALA A 32 -3.19 -13.37 -7.04
CA ALA A 32 -4.01 -13.18 -5.85
C ALA A 32 -4.90 -14.38 -5.53
N VAL A 33 -4.67 -15.04 -4.40
CA VAL A 33 -5.48 -16.14 -3.87
C VAL A 33 -6.12 -15.75 -2.55
N GLY A 34 -7.34 -16.26 -2.32
CA GLY A 34 -8.08 -15.98 -1.09
C GLY A 34 -8.48 -14.52 -0.91
N ARG A 35 -8.64 -14.12 0.36
CA ARG A 35 -8.80 -12.72 0.83
C ARG A 35 -10.04 -11.96 0.34
N ARG A 36 -11.04 -12.69 -0.15
CA ARG A 36 -12.24 -12.08 -0.74
C ARG A 36 -12.96 -11.18 0.26
N ALA A 37 -13.15 -11.64 1.49
CA ALA A 37 -13.91 -10.90 2.50
C ALA A 37 -13.17 -9.65 2.98
N GLU A 38 -11.85 -9.74 3.14
CA GLU A 38 -10.96 -8.63 3.47
C GLU A 38 -10.99 -7.56 2.37
N ILE A 39 -10.83 -7.98 1.12
CA ILE A 39 -10.90 -7.09 -0.04
C ILE A 39 -12.27 -6.42 -0.10
N GLU A 40 -13.37 -7.18 -0.08
CA GLU A 40 -14.74 -6.62 -0.12
C GLU A 40 -14.99 -5.59 0.98
N SER A 41 -14.44 -5.80 2.18
CA SER A 41 -14.53 -4.80 3.25
C SER A 41 -13.81 -3.52 2.91
N ILE A 42 -12.58 -3.62 2.43
CA ILE A 42 -11.75 -2.47 2.07
C ILE A 42 -12.38 -1.71 0.90
N LEU A 43 -13.01 -2.40 -0.05
CA LEU A 43 -13.73 -1.75 -1.15
C LEU A 43 -14.86 -0.86 -0.66
N ARG A 44 -15.63 -1.31 0.35
CA ARG A 44 -16.67 -0.48 0.97
C ARG A 44 -16.07 0.76 1.63
N ASP A 45 -14.91 0.63 2.27
CA ASP A 45 -14.21 1.78 2.84
C ASP A 45 -13.74 2.76 1.75
N LEU A 46 -13.26 2.25 0.60
CA LEU A 46 -12.89 3.11 -0.54
C LEU A 46 -14.10 3.87 -1.08
N ASP A 47 -15.26 3.22 -1.21
CA ASP A 47 -16.48 3.88 -1.67
C ASP A 47 -16.90 4.99 -0.68
N ASN A 48 -16.81 4.75 0.63
CA ASN A 48 -17.08 5.79 1.65
C ASN A 48 -16.10 6.96 1.55
N ILE A 49 -14.80 6.72 1.34
CA ILE A 49 -13.78 7.77 1.17
C ILE A 49 -14.08 8.61 -0.08
N ALA A 50 -14.52 7.97 -1.17
CA ALA A 50 -14.89 8.65 -2.40
C ALA A 50 -16.04 9.65 -2.22
N GLU A 51 -16.88 9.46 -1.20
CA GLU A 51 -18.02 10.31 -0.87
C GLU A 51 -17.72 11.37 0.21
N GLY A 52 -16.47 11.53 0.63
CA GLY A 52 -16.07 12.50 1.67
C GLY A 52 -15.81 11.88 3.04
N GLY A 53 -16.03 10.58 3.19
CA GLY A 53 -15.66 9.85 4.40
C GLY A 53 -14.15 9.71 4.58
N ALA A 54 -13.77 9.08 5.69
CA ALA A 54 -12.40 8.74 6.02
C ALA A 54 -12.35 7.31 6.56
N ALA A 55 -11.21 6.64 6.42
CA ALA A 55 -11.04 5.31 6.99
C ALA A 55 -9.67 5.13 7.63
N PHE A 56 -9.64 4.35 8.71
CA PHE A 56 -8.41 3.84 9.32
C PHE A 56 -8.52 2.33 9.47
N LYS A 57 -7.61 1.58 8.86
CA LYS A 57 -7.54 0.13 8.92
C LYS A 57 -6.15 -0.33 9.31
N LEU A 58 -6.09 -1.27 10.23
CA LEU A 58 -4.89 -1.96 10.70
C LEU A 58 -4.93 -3.39 10.16
N ILE A 59 -4.06 -3.69 9.21
CA ILE A 59 -3.93 -5.02 8.62
C ILE A 59 -2.92 -5.81 9.46
N THR A 60 -3.40 -6.79 10.22
CA THR A 60 -2.60 -7.54 11.18
C THR A 60 -2.37 -8.97 10.69
N GLY A 61 -1.18 -9.51 10.86
CA GLY A 61 -0.90 -10.88 10.45
C GLY A 61 0.54 -11.29 10.70
N LYS A 62 0.79 -12.58 10.89
CA LYS A 62 2.14 -13.13 11.11
C LYS A 62 3.06 -12.81 9.92
N TYR A 63 4.38 -12.96 10.07
CA TYR A 63 5.27 -12.88 8.91
C TYR A 63 4.87 -13.96 7.89
N GLY A 64 4.84 -13.61 6.60
CA GLY A 64 4.38 -14.52 5.54
C GLY A 64 2.86 -14.56 5.26
N SER A 65 2.00 -13.97 6.11
CA SER A 65 0.53 -13.93 5.91
C SER A 65 0.03 -13.11 4.72
N GLY A 66 0.92 -12.47 3.96
CA GLY A 66 0.53 -11.68 2.78
C GLY A 66 0.11 -10.23 3.06
N LYS A 67 0.44 -9.64 4.22
CA LYS A 67 0.15 -8.22 4.53
C LYS A 67 0.57 -7.24 3.43
N SER A 68 1.87 -7.21 3.09
CA SER A 68 2.40 -6.31 2.06
C SER A 68 1.82 -6.61 0.68
N PHE A 69 1.50 -7.88 0.41
CA PHE A 69 0.82 -8.29 -0.82
C PHE A 69 -0.60 -7.72 -0.90
N LEU A 70 -1.38 -7.81 0.18
CA LEU A 70 -2.72 -7.23 0.25
C LEU A 70 -2.67 -5.70 0.14
N LEU A 71 -1.78 -5.03 0.89
CA LEU A 71 -1.59 -3.58 0.82
C LEU A 71 -1.28 -3.12 -0.62
N GLN A 72 -0.35 -3.78 -1.30
CA GLN A 72 0.00 -3.46 -2.68
C GLN A 72 -1.15 -3.74 -3.66
N MET A 73 -1.94 -4.80 -3.43
CA MET A 73 -3.11 -5.10 -4.25
C MET A 73 -4.17 -4.00 -4.13
N ILE A 74 -4.50 -3.58 -2.91
CA ILE A 74 -5.46 -2.49 -2.66
C ILE A 74 -4.95 -1.19 -3.27
N ARG A 75 -3.66 -0.89 -3.13
CA ARG A 75 -3.02 0.28 -3.72
C ARG A 75 -3.23 0.33 -5.23
N ASN A 76 -2.98 -0.77 -5.93
CA ASN A 76 -3.18 -0.84 -7.39
C ASN A 76 -4.66 -0.66 -7.77
N TYR A 77 -5.54 -1.35 -7.05
CA TYR A 77 -6.98 -1.27 -7.26
C TYR A 77 -7.55 0.13 -7.05
N ALA A 78 -7.05 0.84 -6.02
CA ALA A 78 -7.45 2.20 -5.73
C ALA A 78 -7.00 3.18 -6.83
N MET A 79 -5.77 3.03 -7.35
CA MET A 79 -5.32 3.83 -8.48
C MET A 79 -6.21 3.62 -9.72
N ASP A 80 -6.62 2.39 -10.01
CA ASP A 80 -7.55 2.10 -11.12
C ASP A 80 -8.92 2.76 -10.94
N ARG A 81 -9.34 2.98 -9.69
CA ARG A 81 -10.55 3.74 -9.31
C ARG A 81 -10.39 5.25 -9.26
N GLY A 82 -9.20 5.77 -9.57
CA GLY A 82 -8.94 7.21 -9.60
C GLY A 82 -8.62 7.81 -8.23
N PHE A 83 -8.12 7.02 -7.28
CA PHE A 83 -7.48 7.55 -6.08
C PHE A 83 -6.03 7.97 -6.37
N ALA A 84 -5.55 8.97 -5.62
CA ALA A 84 -4.13 9.15 -5.40
C ALA A 84 -3.71 8.27 -4.21
N VAL A 85 -2.52 7.68 -4.29
CA VAL A 85 -2.02 6.77 -3.25
C VAL A 85 -0.58 7.13 -2.90
N ALA A 86 -0.21 6.96 -1.63
CA ALA A 86 1.17 7.11 -1.16
C ALA A 86 1.53 5.93 -0.25
N ASP A 87 2.75 5.44 -0.36
CA ASP A 87 3.24 4.29 0.41
C ASP A 87 4.57 4.59 1.11
N ALA A 88 4.72 4.10 2.34
CA ALA A 88 5.96 4.22 3.11
C ALA A 88 6.12 3.08 4.12
N ASP A 89 7.34 2.55 4.22
CA ASP A 89 7.69 1.57 5.25
C ASP A 89 8.28 2.27 6.47
N LEU A 90 7.72 2.00 7.65
CA LEU A 90 8.30 2.46 8.90
C LEU A 90 9.61 1.72 9.17
N SER A 91 10.58 2.44 9.74
CA SER A 91 11.92 1.95 10.01
C SER A 91 12.51 2.68 11.23
N PRO A 92 13.71 2.33 11.70
CA PRO A 92 14.35 3.09 12.77
C PRO A 92 14.48 4.59 12.48
N GLU A 93 14.62 4.97 11.20
CA GLU A 93 14.76 6.36 10.73
C GLU A 93 13.45 6.98 10.21
N ARG A 94 12.42 6.17 9.93
CA ARG A 94 11.07 6.62 9.54
C ARG A 94 10.04 6.19 10.57
N ARG A 95 9.54 7.17 11.33
CA ARG A 95 8.57 6.96 12.42
C ARG A 95 7.41 7.94 12.25
N LEU A 96 6.37 7.81 13.06
CA LEU A 96 5.27 8.77 13.05
C LEU A 96 5.61 10.02 13.88
N VAL A 97 6.42 9.82 14.92
CA VAL A 97 6.96 10.86 15.80
C VAL A 97 8.44 10.58 16.06
N GLY A 98 9.25 11.63 15.99
CA GLY A 98 10.67 11.60 16.32
C GLY A 98 11.16 12.97 16.79
N THR A 99 12.45 13.05 17.12
CA THR A 99 13.12 14.31 17.51
C THR A 99 14.25 14.68 16.54
N LYS A 100 14.43 13.89 15.47
CA LYS A 100 15.55 13.97 14.54
C LYS A 100 15.11 13.99 13.07
N GLY A 101 13.90 14.45 12.80
CA GLY A 101 13.36 14.45 11.44
C GLY A 101 12.71 13.13 11.03
N GLN A 102 12.39 12.23 11.97
CA GLN A 102 11.90 10.89 11.65
C GLN A 102 10.43 10.89 11.19
N GLY A 103 9.63 11.83 11.72
CA GLY A 103 8.26 12.08 11.25
C GLY A 103 8.27 12.70 9.85
N LEU A 104 9.13 13.70 9.66
CA LEU A 104 9.38 14.33 8.37
C LEU A 104 9.94 13.33 7.34
N ALA A 105 10.77 12.38 7.75
CA ALA A 105 11.27 11.33 6.87
C ALA A 105 10.14 10.43 6.35
N THR A 106 9.16 10.10 7.19
CA THR A 106 7.94 9.38 6.76
C THR A 106 7.14 10.20 5.76
N TYR A 107 6.95 11.50 6.01
CA TYR A 107 6.28 12.40 5.07
C TYR A 107 7.00 12.46 3.71
N LYS A 108 8.32 12.63 3.72
CA LYS A 108 9.14 12.66 2.50
C LYS A 108 9.01 11.38 1.70
N GLU A 109 9.05 10.23 2.37
CA GLU A 109 8.85 8.93 1.74
C GLU A 109 7.48 8.87 1.05
N LEU A 110 6.40 9.19 1.78
CA LEU A 110 5.03 9.21 1.25
C LEU A 110 4.90 10.13 0.03
N MET A 111 5.46 11.34 0.09
CA MET A 111 5.41 12.29 -1.03
C MET A 111 6.26 11.83 -2.23
N SER A 112 7.40 11.18 -1.99
CA SER A 112 8.24 10.62 -3.05
C SER A 112 7.57 9.45 -3.76
N HIS A 113 6.81 8.64 -3.01
CA HIS A 113 6.04 7.50 -3.52
C HIS A 113 4.58 7.82 -3.85
N LEU A 114 4.20 9.10 -3.83
CA LEU A 114 2.89 9.53 -4.32
C LEU A 114 2.72 9.04 -5.75
N SER A 115 1.63 8.31 -5.98
CA SER A 115 1.36 7.56 -7.19
C SER A 115 -0.08 7.74 -7.63
N THR A 116 -0.27 7.63 -8.93
CA THR A 116 -1.59 7.70 -9.59
C THR A 116 -1.64 6.64 -10.68
N ARG A 117 -2.82 6.41 -11.26
CA ARG A 117 -2.98 5.47 -12.39
C ARG A 117 -1.98 5.69 -13.53
N THR A 118 -1.65 6.95 -13.83
CA THR A 118 -0.71 7.32 -14.91
C THR A 118 0.76 7.30 -14.49
N ARG A 119 1.04 7.26 -13.19
CA ARG A 119 2.38 7.13 -12.60
C ARG A 119 2.33 6.19 -11.39
N PRO A 120 2.29 4.87 -11.60
CA PRO A 120 2.11 3.89 -10.52
C PRO A 120 3.37 3.64 -9.68
N ASP A 121 4.54 4.02 -10.19
CA ASP A 121 5.86 3.74 -9.61
C ASP A 121 6.39 4.86 -8.69
N GLY A 122 5.57 5.87 -8.37
CA GLY A 122 5.97 7.03 -7.55
C GLY A 122 6.22 8.31 -8.36
N GLY A 123 6.60 9.38 -7.66
CA GLY A 123 6.95 10.67 -8.28
C GLY A 123 5.80 11.34 -9.03
N ALA A 124 4.55 11.14 -8.58
CA ALA A 124 3.37 11.69 -9.24
C ALA A 124 3.06 13.13 -8.84
N LEU A 125 3.71 13.69 -7.81
CA LEU A 125 3.40 15.04 -7.28
C LEU A 125 3.32 16.11 -8.37
N GLU A 126 4.36 16.29 -9.18
CA GLU A 126 4.34 17.30 -10.24
C GLU A 126 3.28 16.99 -11.30
N ALA A 127 3.13 15.71 -11.68
CA ALA A 127 2.13 15.29 -12.66
C ALA A 127 0.69 15.53 -12.17
N VAL A 128 0.43 15.38 -10.87
CA VAL A 128 -0.85 15.69 -10.23
C VAL A 128 -1.17 17.19 -10.37
N LEU A 129 -0.20 18.06 -10.05
CA LEU A 129 -0.38 19.51 -10.16
C LEU A 129 -0.55 19.96 -11.62
N GLN A 130 0.24 19.42 -12.56
CA GLN A 130 0.12 19.72 -13.99
C GLN A 130 -1.23 19.29 -14.56
N LYS A 131 -1.71 18.10 -14.17
CA LYS A 131 -3.03 17.59 -14.58
C LYS A 131 -4.15 18.50 -14.05
N TRP A 132 -4.04 18.96 -12.81
CA TRP A 132 -5.01 19.89 -12.22
C TRP A 132 -5.04 21.23 -12.96
N ILE A 133 -3.88 21.84 -13.22
CA ILE A 133 -3.82 23.09 -14.00
C ILE A 133 -4.44 22.90 -15.38
N SER A 134 -4.13 21.78 -16.04
CA SER A 134 -4.66 21.46 -17.37
C SER A 134 -6.20 21.29 -17.34
N SER A 135 -6.75 20.67 -16.29
CA SER A 135 -8.20 20.51 -16.16
C SER A 135 -8.91 21.84 -15.89
N LEU A 136 -8.31 22.74 -15.10
CA LEU A 136 -8.83 24.10 -14.90
C LEU A 136 -8.84 24.90 -16.22
N GLN A 137 -7.75 24.83 -16.98
CA GLN A 137 -7.66 25.47 -18.30
C GLN A 137 -8.76 24.96 -19.24
N GLN A 138 -8.96 23.64 -19.31
CA GLN A 138 -10.02 23.03 -20.12
C GLN A 138 -11.42 23.46 -19.65
N LYS A 139 -11.66 23.52 -18.34
CA LYS A 139 -12.93 23.98 -17.76
C LYS A 139 -13.24 25.42 -18.18
N ILE A 140 -12.27 26.33 -18.09
CA ILE A 140 -12.44 27.74 -18.50
C ILE A 140 -12.73 27.84 -20.00
N MET A 141 -12.02 27.08 -20.84
CA MET A 141 -12.28 27.06 -22.28
C MET A 141 -13.70 26.58 -22.61
N GLN A 142 -14.17 25.53 -21.94
CA GLN A 142 -15.48 24.92 -22.21
C GLN A 142 -16.66 25.71 -21.64
N GLU A 143 -16.56 26.15 -20.37
CA GLU A 143 -17.66 26.78 -19.66
C GLU A 143 -17.76 28.29 -19.95
N GLN A 144 -16.61 28.97 -20.08
CA GLN A 144 -16.57 30.42 -20.27
C GLN A 144 -16.31 30.81 -21.74
N GLY A 145 -15.96 29.85 -22.61
CA GLY A 145 -15.68 30.11 -24.01
C GLY A 145 -14.44 31.00 -24.24
N ILE A 146 -13.53 31.04 -23.26
CA ILE A 146 -12.32 31.89 -23.32
C ILE A 146 -11.17 31.08 -23.92
N ASP A 147 -10.68 31.52 -25.07
CA ASP A 147 -9.52 30.91 -25.72
C ASP A 147 -8.21 31.12 -24.92
N PRO A 148 -7.25 30.16 -24.96
CA PRO A 148 -5.96 30.30 -24.29
C PRO A 148 -5.14 31.53 -24.71
N GLY A 149 -5.37 32.04 -25.93
CA GLY A 149 -4.73 33.26 -26.44
C GLY A 149 -5.35 34.56 -25.93
N ASN A 150 -6.48 34.49 -25.22
CA ASN A 150 -7.14 35.67 -24.64
C ASN A 150 -6.35 36.17 -23.42
N PRO A 151 -6.01 37.48 -23.33
CA PRO A 151 -5.28 38.04 -22.19
C PRO A 151 -5.93 37.78 -20.82
N VAL A 152 -7.25 37.59 -20.77
CA VAL A 152 -8.00 37.34 -19.52
C VAL A 152 -7.89 35.89 -19.06
N PHE A 153 -7.55 34.95 -19.95
CA PHE A 153 -7.50 33.52 -19.65
C PHE A 153 -6.61 33.19 -18.45
N ALA A 154 -5.41 33.75 -18.41
CA ALA A 154 -4.48 33.51 -17.31
C ALA A 154 -4.98 34.04 -15.97
N ALA A 155 -5.76 35.13 -15.98
CA ALA A 155 -6.36 35.69 -14.77
C ALA A 155 -7.53 34.84 -14.26
N GLU A 156 -8.34 34.24 -15.14
CA GLU A 156 -9.40 33.33 -14.74
C GLU A 156 -8.85 32.00 -14.20
N VAL A 157 -7.77 31.45 -14.78
CA VAL A 157 -7.10 30.26 -14.22
C VAL A 157 -6.58 30.56 -12.81
N GLU A 158 -5.95 31.72 -12.65
CA GLU A 158 -5.44 32.17 -11.35
C GLU A 158 -6.57 32.32 -10.32
N LYS A 159 -7.72 32.87 -10.71
CA LYS A 159 -8.91 32.99 -9.87
C LYS A 159 -9.45 31.63 -9.42
N GLU A 160 -9.55 30.64 -10.31
CA GLU A 160 -9.98 29.27 -9.93
C GLU A 160 -8.99 28.60 -8.98
N ILE A 161 -7.68 28.78 -9.20
CA ILE A 161 -6.64 28.28 -8.29
C ILE A 161 -6.80 28.93 -6.91
N TYR A 162 -7.03 30.23 -6.86
CA TYR A 162 -7.29 30.94 -5.60
C TYR A 162 -8.59 30.50 -4.93
N ALA A 163 -9.63 30.12 -5.68
CA ALA A 163 -10.87 29.60 -5.12
C ALA A 163 -10.63 28.27 -4.40
N VAL A 164 -10.03 27.28 -5.08
CA VAL A 164 -9.65 26.00 -4.47
C VAL A 164 -8.74 26.22 -3.25
N ALA A 165 -7.74 27.09 -3.41
CA ALA A 165 -6.81 27.41 -2.34
C ALA A 165 -7.46 28.16 -1.17
N SER A 166 -8.58 28.87 -1.39
CA SER A 166 -9.35 29.56 -0.36
C SER A 166 -10.21 28.61 0.44
N ASP A 167 -10.83 27.62 -0.20
CA ASP A 167 -11.62 26.58 0.47
C ASP A 167 -10.74 25.78 1.45
N MET A 168 -9.47 25.58 1.10
CA MET A 168 -8.49 24.95 1.99
C MET A 168 -8.11 25.80 3.21
N ARG A 169 -8.36 27.13 3.24
CA ARG A 169 -7.91 28.01 4.33
C ARG A 169 -8.63 27.78 5.65
N SER A 170 -9.80 27.14 5.65
CA SER A 170 -10.50 26.74 6.89
C SER A 170 -9.75 25.63 7.63
N LEU A 171 -8.81 24.97 6.97
CA LEU A 171 -8.02 23.87 7.51
C LEU A 171 -6.74 24.37 8.16
N VAL A 172 -6.25 23.58 9.11
CA VAL A 172 -4.97 23.84 9.79
C VAL A 172 -3.84 23.86 8.75
N HIS A 173 -3.04 24.93 8.74
CA HIS A 173 -1.97 25.20 7.76
C HIS A 173 -2.42 25.43 6.30
N GLY A 174 -3.72 25.54 6.03
CA GLY A 174 -4.24 25.71 4.67
C GLY A 174 -3.76 26.97 3.95
N PHE A 175 -3.57 28.08 4.67
CA PHE A 175 -3.07 29.34 4.08
C PHE A 175 -1.67 29.22 3.49
N ASP A 176 -0.75 28.55 4.19
CA ASP A 176 0.62 28.37 3.71
C ASP A 176 0.67 27.41 2.53
N PHE A 177 -0.11 26.32 2.59
CA PHE A 177 -0.26 25.36 1.50
C PHE A 177 -0.80 26.04 0.22
N ALA A 178 -1.88 26.82 0.36
CA ALA A 178 -2.46 27.64 -0.69
C ALA A 178 -1.43 28.58 -1.34
N LYS A 179 -0.60 29.24 -0.52
CA LYS A 179 0.44 30.14 -1.01
C LYS A 179 1.51 29.42 -1.84
N VAL A 180 1.86 28.19 -1.45
CA VAL A 180 2.84 27.37 -2.18
C VAL A 180 2.26 26.87 -3.51
N LEU A 181 0.99 26.47 -3.54
CA LEU A 181 0.30 26.13 -4.80
C LEU A 181 0.24 27.33 -5.76
N ALA A 182 -0.05 28.52 -5.24
CA ALA A 182 -0.02 29.74 -6.04
C ALA A 182 1.38 30.07 -6.56
N ALA A 183 2.43 29.83 -5.77
CA ALA A 183 3.81 29.98 -6.21
C ALA A 183 4.16 29.00 -7.35
N TYR A 184 3.74 27.74 -7.24
CA TYR A 184 3.91 26.74 -8.31
C TYR A 184 3.23 27.18 -9.62
N TRP A 185 1.98 27.66 -9.53
CA TRP A 185 1.25 28.19 -10.69
C TRP A 185 1.95 29.41 -11.31
N ASN A 186 2.37 30.37 -10.50
CA ASN A 186 3.07 31.55 -10.99
C ASN A 186 4.38 31.18 -11.67
N GLY A 187 5.12 30.21 -11.13
CA GLY A 187 6.31 29.64 -11.78
C GLY A 187 5.99 29.06 -13.16
N HIS A 188 4.96 28.22 -13.24
CA HIS A 188 4.50 27.64 -14.51
C HIS A 188 4.05 28.70 -15.52
N LYS A 189 3.26 29.70 -15.10
CA LYS A 189 2.75 30.79 -15.95
C LYS A 189 3.85 31.67 -16.51
N LEU A 190 4.89 31.96 -15.71
CA LEU A 190 6.00 32.84 -16.09
C LEU A 190 7.18 32.09 -16.74
N GLY A 191 7.13 30.76 -16.79
CA GLY A 191 8.28 29.94 -17.19
C GLY A 191 9.46 30.01 -16.21
N ASP A 192 9.19 30.38 -14.97
CA ASP A 192 10.16 30.43 -13.87
C ASP A 192 10.26 29.03 -13.24
N GLU A 193 11.19 28.24 -13.79
CA GLU A 193 11.46 26.87 -13.33
C GLU A 193 12.02 26.84 -11.91
N ASP A 194 12.79 27.86 -11.49
CA ASP A 194 13.33 27.92 -10.13
C ASP A 194 12.20 28.04 -9.10
N LEU A 195 11.25 28.97 -9.32
CA LEU A 195 10.09 29.13 -8.45
C LEU A 195 9.23 27.85 -8.40
N LYS A 196 9.07 27.18 -9.54
CA LYS A 196 8.34 25.90 -9.64
C LYS A 196 9.04 24.82 -8.80
N GLN A 197 10.36 24.69 -8.91
CA GLN A 197 11.13 23.71 -8.16
C GLN A 197 11.15 24.01 -6.66
N GLU A 198 11.27 25.27 -6.25
CA GLU A 198 11.18 25.65 -4.83
C GLU A 198 9.79 25.34 -4.25
N ALA A 199 8.71 25.58 -5.00
CA ALA A 199 7.37 25.20 -4.56
C ALA A 199 7.22 23.69 -4.39
N LEU A 200 7.70 22.90 -5.38
CA LEU A 200 7.71 21.43 -5.27
C LEU A 200 8.57 20.94 -4.10
N ARG A 201 9.73 21.56 -3.87
CA ARG A 201 10.63 21.29 -2.75
C ARG A 201 9.93 21.50 -1.41
N TRP A 202 9.12 22.56 -1.29
CA TRP A 202 8.32 22.81 -0.10
C TRP A 202 7.25 21.73 0.10
N LEU A 203 6.53 21.41 -0.96
CA LEU A 203 5.50 20.37 -0.96
C LEU A 203 6.05 18.98 -0.61
N ARG A 204 7.32 18.69 -0.93
CA ARG A 204 8.03 17.48 -0.51
C ARG A 204 8.62 17.55 0.90
N GLY A 205 8.53 18.70 1.59
CA GLY A 205 9.08 18.88 2.94
C GLY A 205 10.62 18.98 2.95
N GLU A 206 11.23 19.45 1.87
CA GLU A 206 12.70 19.43 1.66
C GLU A 206 13.40 20.73 2.08
N PHE A 207 12.69 21.68 2.68
CA PHE A 207 13.30 22.86 3.30
C PHE A 207 13.85 22.54 4.69
N ALA A 208 15.09 22.94 4.95
CA ALA A 208 15.72 22.71 6.24
C ALA A 208 15.34 23.78 7.28
N THR A 209 15.05 25.02 6.83
CA THR A 209 14.77 26.14 7.73
C THR A 209 13.62 27.02 7.23
N ARG A 210 12.92 27.65 8.18
CA ARG A 210 11.87 28.65 7.89
C ARG A 210 12.42 29.88 7.17
N THR A 211 13.66 30.26 7.45
CA THR A 211 14.33 31.40 6.79
C THR A 211 14.55 31.13 5.31
N GLU A 212 15.00 29.92 4.97
CA GLU A 212 15.18 29.47 3.60
C GLU A 212 13.85 29.46 2.82
N SER A 213 12.81 28.86 3.40
CA SER A 213 11.45 28.85 2.81
C SER A 213 10.90 30.27 2.63
N ARG A 214 11.12 31.17 3.59
CA ARG A 214 10.68 32.57 3.47
C ARG A 214 11.43 33.30 2.37
N LYS A 215 12.72 33.04 2.18
CA LYS A 215 13.51 33.65 1.11
C LYS A 215 13.08 33.16 -0.27
N ALA A 216 12.81 31.86 -0.41
CA ALA A 216 12.44 31.24 -1.68
C ALA A 216 10.98 31.52 -2.09
N LEU A 217 10.03 31.39 -1.16
CA LEU A 217 8.58 31.39 -1.45
C LEU A 217 7.80 32.46 -0.68
N GLY A 218 8.45 33.20 0.21
CA GLY A 218 7.75 34.10 1.14
C GLY A 218 6.93 33.35 2.20
N VAL A 219 7.11 32.04 2.36
CA VAL A 219 6.35 31.19 3.29
C VAL A 219 7.14 31.02 4.58
N GLY A 220 6.58 31.46 5.71
CA GLY A 220 7.26 31.52 7.00
C GLY A 220 7.27 30.22 7.81
N VAL A 221 6.63 29.17 7.30
CA VAL A 221 6.52 27.85 7.93
C VAL A 221 7.12 26.78 7.02
N ILE A 222 7.44 25.64 7.62
CA ILE A 222 7.94 24.45 6.90
C ILE A 222 7.22 23.21 7.44
N ILE A 223 7.27 22.14 6.67
CA ILE A 223 6.82 20.82 7.10
C ILE A 223 7.92 20.21 7.98
N ASP A 224 7.54 19.75 9.17
CA ASP A 224 8.45 19.21 10.19
C ASP A 224 7.87 17.97 10.90
N ASP A 225 8.60 17.45 11.90
CA ASP A 225 8.22 16.24 12.65
C ASP A 225 6.86 16.36 13.36
N ASP A 226 6.43 17.57 13.71
CA ASP A 226 5.22 17.80 14.50
C ASP A 226 3.98 17.92 13.61
N ASN A 227 4.12 18.64 12.48
CA ASN A 227 2.98 19.07 11.66
C ASN A 227 2.74 18.25 10.38
N TRP A 228 3.60 17.29 10.03
CA TRP A 228 3.51 16.57 8.75
C TRP A 228 2.14 15.91 8.46
N TYR A 229 1.48 15.40 9.50
CA TYR A 229 0.18 14.75 9.37
C TYR A 229 -0.94 15.74 9.02
N GLU A 230 -0.85 16.99 9.48
CA GLU A 230 -1.81 18.03 9.10
C GLU A 230 -1.73 18.30 7.59
N TYR A 231 -0.52 18.29 7.02
CA TYR A 231 -0.33 18.40 5.58
C TYR A 231 -0.84 17.19 4.81
N MET A 232 -0.83 15.98 5.38
CA MET A 232 -1.46 14.81 4.74
C MET A 232 -2.99 14.96 4.65
N LYS A 233 -3.63 15.56 5.66
CA LYS A 233 -5.07 15.90 5.60
C LYS A 233 -5.35 16.93 4.51
N LEU A 234 -4.53 17.99 4.44
CA LEU A 234 -4.61 18.97 3.34
C LEU A 234 -4.46 18.32 1.97
N TRP A 235 -3.53 17.37 1.82
CA TRP A 235 -3.35 16.63 0.57
C TRP A 235 -4.58 15.77 0.21
N ALA A 236 -5.28 15.20 1.19
CA ALA A 236 -6.48 14.40 0.96
C ALA A 236 -7.61 15.25 0.38
N GLU A 237 -7.91 16.36 1.03
CA GLU A 237 -8.93 17.32 0.58
C GLU A 237 -8.55 17.96 -0.76
N PHE A 238 -7.28 18.35 -0.92
CA PHE A 238 -6.79 18.86 -2.19
C PHE A 238 -6.94 17.82 -3.31
N SER A 239 -6.56 16.57 -3.07
CA SER A 239 -6.68 15.50 -4.06
C SER A 239 -8.13 15.32 -4.52
N ALA A 240 -9.09 15.37 -3.58
CA ALA A 240 -10.51 15.34 -3.90
C ALA A 240 -10.96 16.56 -4.71
N ALA A 241 -10.57 17.77 -4.29
CA ALA A 241 -10.92 19.02 -4.96
C ALA A 241 -10.42 19.10 -6.41
N ILE A 242 -9.31 18.44 -6.74
CA ILE A 242 -8.75 18.41 -8.11
C ILE A 242 -9.22 17.21 -8.94
N GLY A 243 -10.18 16.44 -8.44
CA GLY A 243 -10.89 15.39 -9.19
C GLY A 243 -10.37 13.95 -8.99
N TYR A 244 -9.51 13.70 -8.00
CA TYR A 244 -9.31 12.32 -7.50
C TYR A 244 -10.44 11.94 -6.55
N LYS A 245 -10.61 10.65 -6.27
CA LYS A 245 -11.60 10.18 -5.28
C LYS A 245 -11.17 10.40 -3.82
N GLY A 246 -9.90 10.68 -3.60
CA GLY A 246 -9.30 10.89 -2.28
C GLY A 246 -7.83 10.49 -2.28
N LEU A 247 -7.24 10.50 -1.09
CA LEU A 247 -5.86 10.08 -0.85
C LEU A 247 -5.83 8.85 0.06
N LEU A 248 -5.09 7.82 -0.35
CA LEU A 248 -4.84 6.65 0.50
C LEU A 248 -3.37 6.59 0.92
N LEU A 249 -3.14 6.42 2.22
CA LEU A 249 -1.82 6.21 2.80
C LEU A 249 -1.65 4.74 3.18
N PHE A 250 -0.65 4.09 2.60
CA PHE A 250 -0.25 2.72 2.93
C PHE A 250 1.05 2.78 3.73
N ILE A 251 0.94 2.53 5.03
CA ILE A 251 2.08 2.56 5.95
C ILE A 251 2.36 1.11 6.37
N ASP A 252 3.44 0.49 5.91
CA ASP A 252 3.80 -0.88 6.30
C ASP A 252 4.87 -0.88 7.41
N GLU A 253 5.21 -2.06 7.90
CA GLU A 253 6.28 -2.30 8.86
C GLU A 253 6.05 -1.61 10.22
N GLY A 254 4.79 -1.54 10.66
CA GLY A 254 4.37 -1.01 11.97
C GLY A 254 5.09 -1.66 13.17
N VAL A 255 5.61 -2.88 12.99
CA VAL A 255 6.46 -3.56 13.98
C VAL A 255 7.72 -2.76 14.35
N ASN A 256 8.19 -1.85 13.50
CA ASN A 256 9.32 -1.00 13.86
C ASN A 256 9.01 0.00 14.98
N LEU A 257 7.73 0.37 15.17
CA LEU A 257 7.32 1.15 16.35
C LEU A 257 7.38 0.30 17.63
N TYR A 258 6.99 -0.98 17.57
CA TYR A 258 7.11 -1.93 18.69
C TYR A 258 8.56 -2.10 19.16
N LYS A 259 9.49 -2.14 18.19
CA LYS A 259 10.94 -2.32 18.43
C LYS A 259 11.59 -1.11 19.11
N ILE A 260 10.93 0.05 19.19
CA ILE A 260 11.46 1.22 19.90
C ILE A 260 11.65 0.87 21.38
N THR A 261 12.90 0.88 21.84
CA THR A 261 13.25 0.52 23.23
C THR A 261 12.75 1.56 24.24
N ASN A 262 12.94 2.85 23.95
CA ASN A 262 12.52 3.94 24.83
C ASN A 262 10.98 4.02 24.90
N SER A 263 10.42 3.84 26.10
CA SER A 263 8.96 3.80 26.31
C SER A 263 8.25 5.09 25.95
N VAL A 264 8.83 6.25 26.31
CA VAL A 264 8.25 7.57 26.02
C VAL A 264 8.17 7.81 24.52
N SER A 265 9.26 7.54 23.78
CA SER A 265 9.28 7.67 22.32
C SER A 265 8.34 6.68 21.63
N ARG A 266 8.20 5.47 22.17
CA ARG A 266 7.23 4.49 21.64
C ARG A 266 5.79 4.97 21.88
N GLN A 267 5.50 5.46 23.08
CA GLN A 267 4.18 5.97 23.45
C GLN A 267 3.77 7.19 22.61
N SER A 268 4.70 8.12 22.33
CA SER A 268 4.37 9.27 21.47
C SER A 268 3.97 8.86 20.04
N ASN A 269 4.58 7.79 19.50
CA ASN A 269 4.16 7.22 18.22
C ASN A 269 2.75 6.59 18.31
N TYR A 270 2.42 5.93 19.42
CA TYR A 270 1.08 5.37 19.64
C TYR A 270 0.03 6.46 19.84
N GLU A 271 0.37 7.56 20.50
CA GLU A 271 -0.47 8.75 20.61
C GLU A 271 -0.72 9.38 19.24
N LYS A 272 0.29 9.43 18.35
CA LYS A 272 0.08 9.89 16.97
C LYS A 272 -0.85 8.96 16.18
N LEU A 273 -0.70 7.64 16.30
CA LEU A 273 -1.65 6.68 15.72
C LEU A 273 -3.08 6.89 16.24
N LEU A 274 -3.20 7.16 17.54
CA LEU A 274 -4.49 7.44 18.15
C LEU A 274 -5.12 8.71 17.58
N THR A 275 -4.32 9.77 17.39
CA THR A 275 -4.77 11.00 16.73
C THR A 275 -5.23 10.72 15.30
N MET A 276 -4.45 9.98 14.52
CA MET A 276 -4.83 9.60 13.14
C MET A 276 -6.15 8.82 13.11
N PHE A 277 -6.31 7.84 14.01
CA PHE A 277 -7.56 7.10 14.17
C PHE A 277 -8.72 8.03 14.52
N ASN A 278 -8.56 8.89 15.53
CA ASN A 278 -9.63 9.78 15.96
C ASN A 278 -10.04 10.78 14.87
N ASP A 279 -9.09 11.34 14.14
CA ASP A 279 -9.37 12.29 13.06
C ASP A 279 -10.19 11.63 11.95
N THR A 280 -9.89 10.38 11.58
CA THR A 280 -10.70 9.63 10.61
C THR A 280 -12.11 9.32 11.13
N MET A 281 -12.24 8.85 12.38
CA MET A 281 -13.55 8.49 12.95
C MET A 281 -14.44 9.71 13.27
N GLN A 282 -13.85 10.89 13.43
CA GLN A 282 -14.57 12.13 13.76
C GLN A 282 -14.80 13.03 12.54
N GLY A 283 -14.48 12.57 11.32
CA GLY A 283 -14.67 13.34 10.09
C GLY A 283 -13.76 14.56 9.97
N LYS A 284 -12.58 14.55 10.62
CA LYS A 284 -11.58 15.63 10.55
C LYS A 284 -10.52 15.41 9.47
N ALA A 285 -10.61 14.29 8.77
CA ALA A 285 -9.68 13.86 7.73
C ALA A 285 -10.46 13.40 6.49
N GLU A 286 -11.35 14.27 5.99
CA GLU A 286 -12.19 13.95 4.83
C GLU A 286 -11.36 13.50 3.64
N HIS A 287 -11.90 12.54 2.87
CA HIS A 287 -11.24 11.94 1.71
C HIS A 287 -9.89 11.24 2.00
N LEU A 288 -9.57 10.94 3.27
CA LEU A 288 -8.34 10.24 3.66
C LEU A 288 -8.61 8.79 4.08
N GLY A 289 -7.93 7.85 3.42
CA GLY A 289 -7.81 6.46 3.87
C GLY A 289 -6.42 6.17 4.41
N ILE A 290 -6.33 5.49 5.56
CA ILE A 290 -5.06 5.10 6.18
C ILE A 290 -5.06 3.59 6.42
N PHE A 291 -4.12 2.90 5.81
CA PHE A 291 -3.92 1.45 5.95
C PHE A 291 -2.55 1.20 6.58
N LEU A 292 -2.54 0.63 7.78
CA LEU A 292 -1.32 0.33 8.54
C LEU A 292 -1.08 -1.18 8.59
N GLY A 293 0.08 -1.63 8.11
CA GLY A 293 0.54 -3.01 8.25
C GLY A 293 1.22 -3.27 9.59
N GLY A 294 0.83 -4.35 10.29
CA GLY A 294 1.35 -4.67 11.62
C GLY A 294 1.42 -6.16 11.91
N THR A 295 2.28 -6.56 12.85
CA THR A 295 2.27 -7.93 13.39
C THR A 295 1.23 -8.05 14.52
N PRO A 296 0.67 -9.24 14.80
CA PRO A 296 -0.21 -9.44 15.94
C PRO A 296 0.45 -9.00 17.24
N GLN A 297 1.75 -9.31 17.42
CA GLN A 297 2.52 -8.85 18.58
C GLN A 297 2.59 -7.31 18.70
N PHE A 298 2.76 -6.59 17.59
CA PHE A 298 2.73 -5.12 17.62
C PHE A 298 1.39 -4.59 18.14
N VAL A 299 0.30 -5.29 17.87
CA VAL A 299 -1.06 -4.85 18.24
C VAL A 299 -1.44 -5.34 19.63
N GLU A 300 -1.39 -6.65 19.85
CA GLU A 300 -2.04 -7.36 20.95
C GLU A 300 -1.19 -7.44 22.22
N ASP A 301 0.13 -7.22 22.14
CA ASP A 301 1.00 -7.26 23.32
C ASP A 301 0.59 -6.18 24.34
N HIS A 302 0.05 -6.62 25.47
CA HIS A 302 -0.44 -5.76 26.56
C HIS A 302 0.67 -5.00 27.33
N ARG A 303 1.95 -5.33 27.11
CA ARG A 303 3.09 -4.67 27.77
C ARG A 303 3.76 -3.66 26.86
N ARG A 304 3.85 -3.95 25.56
CA ARG A 304 4.62 -3.14 24.60
C ARG A 304 3.89 -2.78 23.33
N GLY A 305 2.88 -3.54 22.94
CA GLY A 305 2.08 -3.32 21.72
C GLY A 305 1.06 -2.21 21.88
N LEU A 306 0.22 -2.00 20.87
CA LEU A 306 -0.82 -0.98 20.90
C LEU A 306 -1.80 -1.19 22.06
N PHE A 307 -2.06 -2.46 22.44
CA PHE A 307 -2.94 -2.82 23.55
C PHE A 307 -2.36 -2.50 24.93
N SER A 308 -1.07 -2.13 25.03
CA SER A 308 -0.53 -1.57 26.27
C SER A 308 -1.01 -0.14 26.53
N TYR A 309 -1.59 0.53 25.52
CA TYR A 309 -2.15 1.86 25.64
C TYR A 309 -3.69 1.80 25.59
N GLU A 310 -4.32 1.95 26.75
CA GLU A 310 -5.76 1.67 26.92
C GLU A 310 -6.67 2.50 25.99
N ALA A 311 -6.25 3.73 25.67
CA ALA A 311 -6.99 4.59 24.75
C ALA A 311 -7.03 4.05 23.30
N LEU A 312 -5.96 3.38 22.84
CA LEU A 312 -5.97 2.67 21.56
C LEU A 312 -6.70 1.34 21.69
N ARG A 313 -6.40 0.57 22.74
CA ARG A 313 -7.01 -0.74 22.98
C ARG A 313 -8.53 -0.68 22.91
N SER A 314 -9.14 0.25 23.64
CA SER A 314 -10.60 0.42 23.69
C SER A 314 -11.24 0.73 22.33
N ARG A 315 -10.49 1.28 21.38
CA ARG A 315 -10.95 1.57 20.01
C ARG A 315 -10.71 0.44 19.02
N LEU A 316 -9.65 -0.35 19.25
CA LEU A 316 -9.19 -1.39 18.35
C LEU A 316 -9.78 -2.78 18.66
N VAL A 317 -10.08 -3.06 19.92
CA VAL A 317 -10.67 -4.35 20.34
C VAL A 317 -12.05 -4.52 19.70
N ALA A 318 -12.28 -5.71 19.12
CA ALA A 318 -13.58 -6.05 18.56
C ALA A 318 -14.69 -5.93 19.61
N GLY A 319 -15.85 -5.38 19.21
CA GLY A 319 -17.01 -5.32 20.08
C GLY A 319 -17.46 -6.70 20.54
N ARG A 320 -18.17 -6.76 21.68
CA ARG A 320 -18.64 -8.02 22.30
C ARG A 320 -19.36 -8.97 21.33
N TYR A 321 -20.06 -8.43 20.34
CA TYR A 321 -20.79 -9.19 19.32
C TYR A 321 -19.96 -9.47 18.06
N GLY A 322 -18.88 -8.73 17.83
CA GLY A 322 -17.95 -8.95 16.71
C GLY A 322 -17.05 -10.15 16.95
N ALA A 323 -16.70 -10.45 18.20
CA ALA A 323 -15.89 -11.63 18.55
C ALA A 323 -16.58 -12.97 18.24
N ALA A 324 -17.91 -12.99 18.10
CA ALA A 324 -18.69 -14.19 17.80
C ALA A 324 -18.90 -14.41 16.28
N ALA A 325 -18.49 -13.46 15.44
CA ALA A 325 -18.64 -13.55 13.99
C ALA A 325 -17.25 -13.64 13.33
N PRO A 326 -16.82 -14.82 12.86
CA PRO A 326 -15.46 -15.06 12.31
C PRO A 326 -15.15 -14.33 10.99
N SER A 327 -15.96 -13.35 10.58
CA SER A 327 -15.86 -12.64 9.30
C SER A 327 -16.22 -11.16 9.39
N ASN A 328 -16.27 -10.58 10.60
CA ASN A 328 -16.62 -9.18 10.76
C ASN A 328 -15.44 -8.22 10.52
N PHE A 329 -15.17 -7.92 9.26
CA PHE A 329 -14.15 -6.95 8.82
C PHE A 329 -14.60 -5.48 8.90
N SER A 330 -15.77 -5.20 9.50
CA SER A 330 -16.26 -3.83 9.69
C SER A 330 -15.41 -3.05 10.70
N GLY A 331 -14.70 -3.75 11.59
CA GLY A 331 -13.82 -3.15 12.58
C GLY A 331 -12.59 -2.47 11.99
N PRO A 332 -11.80 -1.76 12.83
CA PRO A 332 -10.57 -1.12 12.40
C PRO A 332 -9.42 -2.11 12.21
N ILE A 333 -9.50 -3.32 12.75
CA ILE A 333 -8.51 -4.38 12.55
C ILE A 333 -9.02 -5.34 11.48
N ILE A 334 -8.18 -5.64 10.49
CA ILE A 334 -8.37 -6.70 9.50
C ILE A 334 -7.30 -7.75 9.78
N PRO A 335 -7.64 -8.84 10.49
CA PRO A 335 -6.72 -9.94 10.71
C PRO A 335 -6.52 -10.74 9.42
N LEU A 336 -5.27 -11.11 9.16
CA LEU A 336 -4.85 -11.98 8.07
C LEU A 336 -4.27 -13.26 8.65
N ASP A 337 -5.00 -14.33 8.39
CA ASP A 337 -4.53 -15.69 8.65
C ASP A 337 -3.41 -16.09 7.69
N MET A 338 -2.78 -17.24 7.91
CA MET A 338 -1.90 -17.81 6.88
C MET A 338 -2.75 -18.35 5.73
N LEU A 339 -2.17 -18.48 4.53
CA LEU A 339 -2.86 -19.16 3.44
C LEU A 339 -3.04 -20.64 3.81
N SER A 340 -4.23 -21.17 3.54
CA SER A 340 -4.50 -22.60 3.63
C SER A 340 -3.74 -23.38 2.56
N SER A 341 -3.58 -24.69 2.75
CA SER A 341 -2.94 -25.57 1.76
C SER A 341 -3.65 -25.52 0.41
N GLU A 342 -4.98 -25.41 0.39
CA GLU A 342 -5.75 -25.24 -0.85
C GLU A 342 -5.38 -23.92 -1.57
N GLU A 343 -5.33 -22.80 -0.83
CA GLU A 343 -4.96 -21.51 -1.40
C GLU A 343 -3.51 -21.49 -1.90
N ILE A 344 -2.60 -22.18 -1.19
CA ILE A 344 -1.22 -22.36 -1.61
C ILE A 344 -1.15 -23.17 -2.91
N LEU A 345 -1.88 -24.28 -3.01
CA LEU A 345 -1.90 -25.09 -4.23
C LEU A 345 -2.37 -24.26 -5.43
N VAL A 346 -3.43 -23.48 -5.26
CA VAL A 346 -3.93 -22.56 -6.31
C VAL A 346 -2.88 -21.50 -6.67
N LEU A 347 -2.13 -20.99 -5.69
CA LEU A 347 -1.03 -20.07 -5.94
C LEU A 347 0.06 -20.73 -6.79
N LEU A 348 0.50 -21.94 -6.44
CA LEU A 348 1.52 -22.68 -7.20
C LEU A 348 1.06 -23.00 -8.63
N GLN A 349 -0.20 -23.40 -8.83
CA GLN A 349 -0.79 -23.59 -10.16
C GLN A 349 -0.70 -22.31 -11.00
N ARG A 350 -1.07 -21.16 -10.43
CA ARG A 350 -0.99 -19.87 -11.14
C ARG A 350 0.46 -19.49 -11.46
N LEU A 351 1.39 -19.72 -10.55
CA LEU A 351 2.81 -19.43 -10.78
C LEU A 351 3.40 -20.31 -11.89
N ARG A 352 3.08 -21.61 -11.89
CA ARG A 352 3.43 -22.55 -12.96
C ARG A 352 2.95 -22.03 -14.31
N ASP A 353 1.68 -21.64 -14.39
CA ASP A 353 1.06 -21.20 -15.63
C ASP A 353 1.61 -19.84 -16.10
N ILE A 354 1.86 -18.91 -15.19
CA ILE A 354 2.48 -17.61 -15.49
C ILE A 354 3.92 -17.78 -15.96
N HIS A 355 4.69 -18.68 -15.35
CA HIS A 355 6.06 -18.98 -15.74
C HIS A 355 6.11 -19.60 -17.15
N ALA A 356 5.25 -20.60 -17.40
CA ALA A 356 5.07 -21.21 -18.72
C ALA A 356 4.70 -20.18 -19.79
N LEU A 357 3.71 -19.33 -19.50
CA LEU A 357 3.30 -18.22 -20.38
C LEU A 357 4.44 -17.22 -20.62
N HIS A 358 5.21 -16.90 -19.58
CA HIS A 358 6.32 -15.96 -19.70
C HIS A 358 7.38 -16.48 -20.66
N TYR A 359 7.86 -17.70 -20.48
CA TYR A 359 8.95 -18.26 -21.29
C TYR A 359 8.48 -18.92 -22.58
N GLY A 360 7.18 -19.10 -22.78
CA GLY A 360 6.60 -19.61 -24.02
C GLY A 360 6.74 -21.12 -24.20
N TYR A 361 6.66 -21.89 -23.10
CA TYR A 361 6.70 -23.35 -23.14
C TYR A 361 5.42 -23.95 -22.53
N PRO A 362 5.01 -25.17 -22.91
CA PRO A 362 3.86 -25.82 -22.29
C PRO A 362 4.21 -26.22 -20.85
N SER A 363 3.31 -25.94 -19.91
CA SER A 363 3.46 -26.41 -18.53
C SER A 363 3.57 -27.93 -18.49
N ALA A 364 4.64 -28.46 -17.88
CA ALA A 364 4.91 -29.90 -17.76
C ALA A 364 4.62 -30.46 -16.36
N LEU A 365 4.47 -29.60 -15.34
CA LEU A 365 4.22 -30.02 -13.97
C LEU A 365 2.73 -30.30 -13.74
N THR A 366 2.43 -31.49 -13.26
CA THR A 366 1.07 -31.92 -12.86
C THR A 366 0.70 -31.39 -11.48
N ASP A 367 -0.60 -31.36 -11.16
CA ASP A 367 -1.07 -30.91 -9.85
C ASP A 367 -0.59 -31.85 -8.72
N ASP A 368 -0.51 -33.16 -8.98
CA ASP A 368 0.07 -34.13 -8.03
C ASP A 368 1.53 -33.81 -7.69
N GLN A 369 2.31 -33.31 -8.66
CA GLN A 369 3.68 -32.86 -8.42
C GLN A 369 3.72 -31.57 -7.60
N LEU A 370 2.73 -30.68 -7.72
CA LEU A 370 2.64 -29.49 -6.86
C LEU A 370 2.35 -29.88 -5.41
N VAL A 371 1.44 -30.85 -5.20
CA VAL A 371 1.16 -31.42 -3.87
C VAL A 371 2.40 -32.10 -3.30
N HIS A 372 3.10 -32.94 -4.08
CA HIS A 372 4.36 -33.56 -3.66
C HIS A 372 5.43 -32.53 -3.29
N PHE A 373 5.54 -31.43 -4.05
CA PHE A 373 6.45 -30.34 -3.70
C PHE A 373 6.09 -29.68 -2.36
N MET A 374 4.79 -29.48 -2.08
CA MET A 374 4.34 -28.93 -0.80
C MET A 374 4.65 -29.88 0.37
N GLU A 375 4.41 -31.19 0.21
CA GLU A 375 4.74 -32.23 1.20
C GLU A 375 6.25 -32.23 1.53
N GLU A 376 7.10 -32.19 0.51
CA GLU A 376 8.56 -32.16 0.66
C GLU A 376 9.07 -30.84 1.27
N ALA A 377 8.45 -29.71 0.92
CA ALA A 377 8.82 -28.42 1.50
C ALA A 377 8.49 -28.38 3.00
N SER A 378 7.36 -28.99 3.41
CA SER A 378 6.98 -29.13 4.82
C SER A 378 7.81 -30.16 5.58
N SER A 379 8.32 -31.22 4.94
CA SER A 379 9.09 -32.26 5.61
C SER A 379 10.55 -31.86 5.89
N ARG A 380 11.14 -31.04 5.02
CA ARG A 380 12.54 -30.58 5.13
C ARG A 380 12.76 -29.58 6.26
N LEU A 381 11.73 -28.80 6.58
CA LEU A 381 11.71 -27.90 7.71
C LEU A 381 11.12 -28.67 8.88
N GLY A 382 11.96 -29.10 9.82
CA GLY A 382 11.49 -29.87 10.98
C GLY A 382 10.35 -29.17 11.72
N ALA A 383 9.66 -29.90 12.60
CA ALA A 383 8.41 -29.50 13.27
C ALA A 383 8.40 -28.12 14.00
N ASP A 384 9.57 -27.46 14.16
CA ASP A 384 9.71 -26.16 14.84
C ASP A 384 9.81 -24.94 13.89
N GLU A 385 10.04 -25.11 12.58
CA GLU A 385 10.10 -23.99 11.61
C GLU A 385 8.99 -24.09 10.56
N LEU A 386 7.93 -23.28 10.72
CA LEU A 386 6.86 -23.15 9.72
C LEU A 386 7.38 -22.43 8.46
N LEU A 387 7.36 -23.11 7.31
CA LEU A 387 7.63 -22.51 6.00
C LEU A 387 6.67 -21.36 5.73
N THR A 388 7.19 -20.19 5.39
CA THR A 388 6.33 -19.08 4.98
C THR A 388 5.92 -19.21 3.50
N PRO A 389 4.73 -18.73 3.09
CA PRO A 389 4.34 -18.69 1.69
C PRO A 389 5.37 -17.98 0.79
N ARG A 390 6.13 -17.01 1.34
CA ARG A 390 7.21 -16.33 0.62
C ARG A 390 8.36 -17.28 0.26
N GLU A 391 8.79 -18.09 1.22
CA GLU A 391 9.87 -19.07 1.01
C GLU A 391 9.41 -20.16 0.06
N LEU A 392 8.20 -20.69 0.25
CA LEU A 392 7.62 -21.68 -0.66
C LEU A 392 7.56 -21.18 -2.11
N VAL A 393 7.08 -19.94 -2.31
CA VAL A 393 7.04 -19.32 -3.65
C VAL A 393 8.43 -19.17 -4.24
N ARG A 394 9.41 -18.71 -3.45
CA ARG A 394 10.79 -18.54 -3.94
C ARG A 394 11.38 -19.87 -4.38
N ASP A 395 11.25 -20.90 -3.55
CA ASP A 395 11.81 -22.22 -3.81
C ASP A 395 11.08 -22.91 -4.99
N PHE A 396 9.77 -22.68 -5.13
CA PHE A 396 9.02 -23.15 -6.29
C PHE A 396 9.43 -22.44 -7.58
N MET A 397 9.65 -21.12 -7.53
CA MET A 397 10.17 -20.39 -8.69
C MET A 397 11.57 -20.86 -9.07
N ASP A 398 12.44 -21.17 -8.11
CA ASP A 398 13.76 -21.75 -8.36
C ASP A 398 13.68 -23.14 -9.04
N LEU A 399 12.75 -23.99 -8.58
CA LEU A 399 12.44 -25.27 -9.23
C LEU A 399 12.01 -25.06 -10.69
N LEU A 400 11.09 -24.13 -10.95
CA LEU A 400 10.62 -23.82 -12.31
C LEU A 400 11.75 -23.31 -13.22
N HIS A 401 12.60 -22.43 -12.72
CA HIS A 401 13.77 -21.93 -13.46
C HIS A 401 14.77 -23.06 -13.76
N THR A 402 14.99 -23.94 -12.78
CA THR A 402 15.93 -25.08 -12.92
C THR A 402 15.44 -26.07 -13.97
N LEU A 403 14.15 -26.42 -13.96
CA LEU A 403 13.53 -27.30 -14.96
C LEU A 403 13.54 -26.67 -16.35
N TYR A 404 13.29 -25.37 -16.44
CA TYR A 404 13.35 -24.64 -17.72
C TYR A 404 14.78 -24.55 -18.28
N GLY A 405 15.77 -24.29 -17.41
CA GLY A 405 17.17 -24.17 -17.80
C GLY A 405 17.86 -25.49 -18.12
N ASN A 406 17.36 -26.61 -17.60
CA ASN A 406 17.96 -27.94 -17.73
C ASN A 406 16.94 -28.97 -18.25
N PRO A 407 16.82 -29.16 -19.58
CA PRO A 407 15.85 -30.09 -20.17
C PRO A 407 16.01 -31.56 -19.76
N GLU A 408 17.20 -31.96 -19.28
CA GLU A 408 17.48 -33.31 -18.79
C GLU A 408 17.06 -33.51 -17.32
N ALA A 409 16.83 -32.43 -16.58
CA ALA A 409 16.39 -32.51 -15.20
C ALA A 409 14.91 -32.88 -15.13
N SER A 410 14.57 -33.83 -14.27
CA SER A 410 13.18 -34.21 -14.00
C SER A 410 12.76 -33.71 -12.62
N PHE A 411 11.45 -33.52 -12.41
CA PHE A 411 10.91 -33.18 -11.11
C PHE A 411 11.36 -34.16 -10.01
N ALA A 412 11.30 -35.47 -10.30
CA ALA A 412 11.74 -36.53 -9.38
C ALA A 412 13.23 -36.40 -9.01
N SER A 413 14.10 -36.00 -9.95
CA SER A 413 15.53 -35.82 -9.66
C SER A 413 15.86 -34.61 -8.78
N LEU A 414 14.98 -33.60 -8.73
CA LEU A 414 15.21 -32.35 -7.97
C LEU A 414 14.51 -32.37 -6.61
N VAL A 415 13.26 -32.83 -6.57
CA VAL A 415 12.42 -32.82 -5.37
C VAL A 415 12.53 -34.14 -4.60
N GLY A 416 12.88 -35.24 -5.29
CA GLY A 416 12.90 -36.59 -4.75
C GLY A 416 11.72 -37.42 -5.27
N GLU A 417 11.87 -38.74 -5.29
CA GLU A 417 10.74 -39.64 -5.53
C GLU A 417 9.86 -39.74 -4.28
N ARG A 418 8.53 -39.81 -4.47
CA ARG A 418 7.59 -40.02 -3.37
C ARG A 418 7.93 -41.35 -2.70
N THR A 419 8.53 -41.29 -1.51
CA THR A 419 8.85 -42.50 -0.75
C THR A 419 7.54 -43.07 -0.24
N GLY A 420 6.98 -44.01 -1.00
CA GLY A 420 5.76 -44.70 -0.61
C GLY A 420 5.95 -45.35 0.75
N LYS A 421 5.26 -44.87 1.78
CA LYS A 421 4.85 -45.75 2.86
C LYS A 421 3.83 -46.71 2.24
N SER A 422 4.33 -47.84 1.79
CA SER A 422 3.51 -49.03 1.58
C SER A 422 2.93 -49.43 2.93
N ASP A 423 1.69 -49.05 3.18
CA ASP A 423 0.79 -49.88 3.99
C ASP A 423 -0.55 -49.98 3.27
N GLU A 424 -1.02 -51.21 3.19
CA GLU A 424 -2.15 -51.65 2.38
C GLU A 424 -3.44 -50.90 2.73
N GLY A 425 -4.09 -50.35 1.70
CA GLY A 425 -5.55 -50.20 1.70
C GLY A 425 -6.12 -48.85 2.11
N LYS A 426 -5.90 -47.81 1.28
CA LYS A 426 -6.89 -46.84 0.75
C LYS A 426 -6.09 -45.71 0.09
N ASP A 427 -6.41 -45.36 -1.15
CA ASP A 427 -6.00 -44.06 -1.70
C ASP A 427 -6.51 -42.99 -0.73
N PRO A 428 -5.63 -42.18 -0.10
CA PRO A 428 -6.09 -41.10 0.74
C PRO A 428 -6.86 -40.13 -0.16
N SER A 429 -8.08 -39.80 0.25
CA SER A 429 -8.85 -38.80 -0.47
C SER A 429 -8.15 -37.45 -0.35
N MET A 430 -8.39 -36.54 -1.28
CA MET A 430 -7.83 -35.19 -1.23
C MET A 430 -8.19 -34.48 0.11
N ASP A 431 -9.31 -34.86 0.73
CA ASP A 431 -9.74 -34.42 2.06
C ASP A 431 -8.84 -34.97 3.19
N ASP A 432 -8.32 -36.20 3.07
CA ASP A 432 -7.41 -36.80 4.07
C ASP A 432 -6.01 -36.17 4.02
N LEU A 433 -5.55 -35.76 2.82
CA LEU A 433 -4.25 -35.09 2.61
C LEU A 433 -4.24 -33.64 3.10
N LEU A 434 -5.39 -32.97 3.11
CA LEU A 434 -5.54 -31.61 3.63
C LEU A 434 -5.56 -31.55 5.16
N ALA A 435 -5.98 -32.65 5.83
CA ALA A 435 -6.07 -32.73 7.28
C ALA A 435 -4.70 -32.77 7.99
N GLU A 436 -3.63 -33.25 7.34
CA GLU A 436 -2.27 -33.24 7.92
C GLU A 436 -1.68 -31.82 8.06
N PHE A 437 -2.29 -30.81 7.42
CA PHE A 437 -1.87 -29.41 7.47
C PHE A 437 -2.64 -28.55 8.49
N GLU A 438 -3.65 -29.09 9.18
CA GLU A 438 -4.45 -28.36 10.18
C GLU A 438 -3.92 -28.46 11.64
N LEU A 439 -2.79 -29.13 11.88
CA LEU A 439 -2.22 -29.33 13.24
C LEU A 439 -1.23 -28.27 13.69
#